data_AF-Q52131-F1
#
_entry.id   AF-Q52131-F1
#
_cell.length_a   1.000
_cell.length_b   1.000
_cell.length_c   1.000
_cell.angle_alpha   90.00
_cell.angle_beta   90.00
_cell.angle_gamma   90.00
#
_symmetry.space_group_name_H-M   'P 1'
#
loop_
_entity.id
_entity.type
_entity.pdbx_description
1 polymer ?
#
loop_
_entity_poly.entity_id
_entity_poly.type
_entity_poly.pdbx_seq_one_letter_code
_entity_poly.pdbx_strand_id
1 'polypeptide(L)'
;MEQAEEFNDSLFQDLLNVLKALFIETGSRQKVMNALEALRTGQGYPYFEELALIAAEFYTMDKRMEDSIYFYNEMVCAQRQIQRGDFLYEV
;
A
#
# COMPACT_ATOMS: atom_id res chain seq x y z
N MET A 1 14.15 -8.81 21.30
CA MET A 1 14.78 -9.30 20.06
C MET A 1 13.94 -10.38 19.37
N GLU A 2 12.95 -10.99 20.04
CA GLU A 2 12.15 -12.09 19.46
C GLU A 2 11.06 -11.69 18.46
N GLN A 3 10.70 -10.40 18.32
CA GLN A 3 9.66 -10.00 17.33
C GLN A 3 10.23 -9.68 15.93
N ALA A 4 11.55 -9.61 15.78
CA ALA A 4 12.20 -9.24 14.51
C ALA A 4 12.46 -10.44 13.59
N GLU A 5 12.42 -11.67 14.11
CA GLU A 5 12.72 -12.88 13.33
C GLU A 5 11.50 -13.49 12.63
N GLU A 6 10.28 -13.18 13.08
CA GLU A 6 9.04 -13.75 12.51
C GLU A 6 8.40 -12.86 11.42
N PHE A 7 8.68 -11.56 11.41
CA PHE A 7 8.23 -10.58 10.39
C PHE A 7 9.13 -10.56 9.13
N ASN A 8 10.09 -11.48 9.03
CA ASN A 8 11.26 -11.34 8.18
C ASN A 8 11.13 -12.19 6.89
N ASP A 9 10.45 -11.62 5.87
CA ASP A 9 10.97 -11.42 4.51
C ASP A 9 9.85 -10.94 3.57
N SER A 10 8.66 -11.55 3.63
CA SER A 10 7.60 -11.30 2.65
C SER A 10 7.01 -9.89 2.75
N LEU A 11 6.63 -9.45 3.96
CA LEU A 11 6.06 -8.11 4.14
C LEU A 11 7.05 -7.02 3.69
N PHE A 12 8.32 -7.12 4.09
CA PHE A 12 9.35 -6.17 3.65
C PHE A 12 9.57 -6.20 2.13
N GLN A 13 9.53 -7.38 1.52
CA GLN A 13 9.58 -7.50 0.07
C GLN A 13 8.37 -6.85 -0.61
N ASP A 14 7.17 -7.02 -0.06
CA ASP A 14 5.94 -6.40 -0.57
C ASP A 14 6.00 -4.88 -0.47
N LEU A 15 6.45 -4.33 0.67
CA LEU A 15 6.68 -2.89 0.84
C LEU A 15 7.71 -2.37 -0.18
N LEU A 16 8.83 -3.08 -0.36
CA LEU A 16 9.85 -2.71 -1.32
C LEU A 16 9.34 -2.76 -2.77
N ASN A 17 8.49 -3.74 -3.10
CA ASN A 17 7.90 -3.89 -4.42
C ASN A 17 6.99 -2.69 -4.75
N VAL A 18 6.22 -2.18 -3.78
CA VAL A 18 5.42 -0.96 -3.98
C VAL A 18 6.31 0.24 -4.27
N LEU A 19 7.37 0.45 -3.47
CA LEU A 19 8.30 1.56 -3.68
C LEU A 19 9.03 1.46 -5.03
N LYS A 20 9.43 0.25 -5.43
CA LYS A 20 10.05 0.01 -6.73
C LYS A 20 9.07 0.30 -7.87
N ALA A 21 7.82 -0.15 -7.75
CA ALA A 21 6.80 0.13 -8.75
C ALA A 21 6.53 1.64 -8.91
N LEU A 22 6.53 2.37 -7.78
CA LEU A 22 6.24 3.80 -7.75
C LEU A 22 7.40 4.65 -8.27
N PHE A 23 8.62 4.43 -7.75
CA PHE A 23 9.75 5.33 -7.99
C PHE A 23 10.73 4.86 -9.07
N ILE A 24 10.74 3.56 -9.42
CA ILE A 24 11.74 2.98 -10.35
C ILE A 24 11.07 2.53 -11.66
N GLU A 25 9.92 1.86 -11.59
CA GLU A 25 9.25 1.29 -12.77
C GLU A 25 8.22 2.23 -13.41
N THR A 26 8.63 3.49 -13.59
CA THR A 26 7.89 4.56 -14.29
C THR A 26 6.52 4.92 -13.68
N GLY A 27 6.20 4.47 -12.45
CA GLY A 27 4.97 4.84 -11.76
C GLY A 27 3.70 4.51 -12.56
N SER A 28 3.61 3.34 -13.19
CA SER A 28 2.35 2.93 -13.81
C SER A 28 1.31 2.66 -12.72
N ARG A 29 0.12 3.29 -12.79
CA ARG A 29 -0.95 3.10 -11.80
C ARG A 29 -1.22 1.61 -11.56
N GLN A 30 -1.34 0.84 -12.64
CA GLN A 30 -1.66 -0.59 -12.55
C GLN A 30 -0.57 -1.38 -11.81
N LYS A 31 0.71 -1.07 -12.05
CA LYS A 31 1.82 -1.75 -11.38
C LYS A 31 1.85 -1.43 -9.89
N VAL A 32 1.68 -0.16 -9.54
CA VAL A 32 1.65 0.29 -8.14
C VAL A 32 0.48 -0.35 -7.41
N MET A 33 -0.71 -0.40 -8.04
CA MET A 33 -1.87 -1.06 -7.44
C MET A 33 -1.66 -2.57 -7.28
N ASN A 34 -1.11 -3.26 -8.29
CA ASN A 34 -0.83 -4.69 -8.20
C ASN A 34 0.16 -5.01 -7.06
N ALA A 35 1.14 -4.14 -6.83
CA ALA A 35 2.06 -4.28 -5.71
C ALA A 35 1.38 -4.02 -4.36
N LEU A 36 0.49 -3.02 -4.29
CA LEU A 36 -0.29 -2.70 -3.10
C LEU A 36 -1.28 -3.82 -2.71
N GLU A 37 -1.87 -4.53 -3.66
CA GLU A 37 -2.79 -5.64 -3.37
C GLU A 37 -2.16 -6.73 -2.48
N ALA A 38 -0.84 -6.94 -2.54
CA ALA A 38 -0.13 -7.87 -1.66
C ALA A 38 -0.22 -7.47 -0.17
N LEU A 39 -0.47 -6.19 0.12
CA LEU A 39 -0.62 -5.66 1.48
C LEU A 39 -2.05 -5.70 2.00
N ARG A 40 -3.01 -6.27 1.26
CA ARG A 40 -4.38 -6.49 1.76
C ARG A 40 -4.46 -7.69 2.69
N THR A 41 -3.61 -7.69 3.69
CA THR A 41 -3.59 -8.65 4.79
C THR A 41 -3.85 -7.93 6.10
N GLY A 42 -4.20 -8.66 7.15
CA GLY A 42 -4.59 -8.00 8.39
C GLY A 42 -3.49 -7.13 9.01
N GLN A 43 -2.23 -7.54 8.87
CA GLN A 43 -1.05 -6.75 9.28
C GLN A 43 -0.60 -5.74 8.20
N GLY A 44 -1.00 -5.93 6.95
CA GLY A 44 -0.59 -5.12 5.81
C GLY A 44 -1.40 -3.84 5.61
N TYR A 45 -2.67 -3.79 6.06
CA TYR A 45 -3.55 -2.63 5.84
C TYR A 45 -3.00 -1.28 6.32
N PRO A 46 -2.35 -1.16 7.50
CA PRO A 46 -1.74 0.10 7.91
C PRO A 46 -0.65 0.58 6.94
N TYR A 47 0.12 -0.35 6.37
CA TYR A 47 1.14 -0.02 5.37
C TYR A 47 0.53 0.27 4.01
N PHE A 48 -0.53 -0.44 3.64
CA PHE A 48 -1.31 -0.16 2.44
C PHE A 48 -1.82 1.29 2.47
N GLU A 49 -2.42 1.72 3.60
CA GLU A 49 -2.92 3.08 3.77
C GLU A 49 -1.82 4.12 3.50
N GLU A 50 -0.70 4.01 4.20
CA GLU A 50 0.41 4.96 4.10
C GLU A 50 1.01 4.97 2.68
N LEU A 51 1.23 3.80 2.07
CA LEU A 51 1.79 3.71 0.74
C LEU A 51 0.82 4.19 -0.35
N ALA A 52 -0.49 4.04 -0.16
CA ALA A 52 -1.50 4.64 -1.02
C ALA A 52 -1.46 6.18 -0.92
N LEU A 53 -1.30 6.75 0.29
CA LEU A 53 -1.09 8.18 0.45
C LEU A 53 0.16 8.68 -0.28
N ILE A 54 1.30 8.00 -0.08
CA ILE A 54 2.57 8.34 -0.76
C ILE A 54 2.40 8.26 -2.29
N ALA A 55 1.70 7.25 -2.80
CA ALA A 55 1.41 7.15 -4.22
C ALA A 55 0.53 8.31 -4.71
N ALA A 56 -0.50 8.68 -3.95
CA ALA A 56 -1.38 9.78 -4.29
C ALA A 56 -0.65 11.13 -4.36
N GLU A 57 0.26 11.38 -3.42
CA GLU A 57 1.13 12.56 -3.40
C GLU A 57 2.12 12.54 -4.58
N PHE A 58 2.75 11.40 -4.86
CA PHE A 58 3.63 11.23 -6.02
C PHE A 58 2.92 11.60 -7.32
N TYR A 59 1.72 11.08 -7.57
CA TYR A 59 0.95 11.39 -8.79
C TYR A 59 0.44 12.84 -8.80
N THR A 60 0.22 13.45 -7.64
CA THR A 60 -0.07 14.88 -7.55
C THR A 60 1.12 15.70 -8.07
N MET A 61 2.33 15.38 -7.61
CA MET A 61 3.56 16.05 -8.05
C MET A 61 3.83 15.84 -9.54
N ASP A 62 3.54 14.64 -10.06
CA ASP A 62 3.66 14.29 -11.48
C ASP A 62 2.49 14.82 -12.35
N LYS A 63 1.56 15.60 -11.77
CA LYS A 63 0.37 16.17 -12.43
C LYS A 63 -0.60 15.12 -13.02
N ARG A 64 -0.52 13.87 -12.57
CA ARG A 64 -1.41 12.76 -12.94
C ARG A 64 -2.59 12.70 -11.99
N MET A 65 -3.46 13.71 -12.08
CA MET A 65 -4.54 13.94 -11.11
C MET A 65 -5.51 12.76 -10.99
N GLU A 66 -5.84 12.08 -12.08
CA GLU A 66 -6.73 10.90 -12.04
C GLU A 66 -6.14 9.77 -11.19
N ASP A 67 -4.84 9.52 -11.32
CA ASP A 67 -4.14 8.49 -10.55
C ASP A 67 -3.98 8.91 -9.08
N SER A 68 -3.75 10.20 -8.83
CA SER A 68 -3.74 10.74 -7.47
C SER A 68 -5.07 10.53 -6.74
N ILE A 69 -6.18 10.92 -7.37
CA ILE A 69 -7.53 10.73 -6.81
C ILE A 69 -7.81 9.26 -6.55
N TYR A 70 -7.39 8.38 -7.46
CA TYR A 70 -7.53 6.94 -7.30
C TYR A 70 -6.86 6.45 -6.00
N PHE A 71 -5.60 6.81 -5.76
CA PHE A 71 -4.89 6.35 -4.57
C PHE A 71 -5.35 7.02 -3.27
N TYR A 72 -5.82 8.27 -3.30
CA TYR A 72 -6.50 8.86 -2.15
C TYR A 72 -7.77 8.09 -1.77
N ASN A 73 -8.54 7.61 -2.76
CA ASN A 73 -9.71 6.77 -2.49
C ASN A 73 -9.31 5.42 -1.89
N GLU A 74 -8.25 4.77 -2.40
CA GLU A 74 -7.74 3.52 -1.84
C GLU A 74 -7.24 3.69 -0.40
N MET A 75 -6.55 4.79 -0.08
CA MET A 75 -6.17 5.15 1.29
C MET A 75 -7.39 5.22 2.22
N VAL A 76 -8.44 5.94 1.81
CA VAL A 76 -9.69 6.04 2.60
C VAL A 76 -10.37 4.67 2.75
N CYS A 77 -10.33 3.83 1.73
CA CYS A 77 -10.84 2.46 1.82
C CYS A 77 -10.07 1.64 2.86
N ALA A 78 -8.74 1.71 2.87
CA ALA A 78 -7.90 1.03 3.86
C ALA A 78 -8.17 1.53 5.29
N GLN A 79 -8.30 2.85 5.49
CA GLN A 79 -8.70 3.44 6.78
C GLN A 79 -10.00 2.84 7.32
N ARG A 80 -11.01 2.68 6.45
CA ARG A 80 -12.29 2.09 6.85
C ARG A 80 -12.13 0.61 7.24
N GLN A 81 -11.30 -0.15 6.53
CA GLN A 81 -11.01 -1.55 6.87
C GLN A 81 -10.35 -1.67 8.25
N ILE A 82 -9.35 -0.82 8.52
CA ILE A 82 -8.68 -0.74 9.82
C ILE A 82 -9.68 -0.39 10.93
N GLN A 83 -10.50 0.64 10.73
CA GLN A 83 -11.47 1.09 11.74
C GLN A 83 -12.53 0.05 12.06
N ARG A 84 -12.94 -0.77 11.08
CA ARG A 84 -13.91 -1.85 11.29
C ARG A 84 -13.33 -3.03 12.06
N GLY A 85 -12.00 -3.17 12.10
CA GLY A 85 -11.36 -4.36 12.63
C GLY A 85 -11.59 -5.59 11.75
N ASP A 86 -12.00 -5.41 10.49
CA ASP A 86 -12.30 -6.51 9.56
C ASP A 86 -11.05 -7.38 9.28
N PHE A 87 -9.86 -6.86 9.57
CA PHE A 87 -8.59 -7.59 9.54
C PHE A 87 -8.44 -8.70 10.59
N LEU A 88 -9.30 -8.74 11.62
CA LEU A 88 -9.27 -9.76 12.67
C LEU A 88 -9.96 -11.08 12.25
N TYR A 89 -10.53 -11.15 11.04
CA TYR A 89 -11.29 -12.32 10.54
C TYR A 89 -10.61 -13.05 9.38
N GLU A 90 -9.29 -12.93 9.22
CA GLU A 90 -8.54 -13.83 8.33
C GLU A 90 -8.53 -15.25 8.96
N VAL A 91 -9.47 -16.10 8.53
CA VAL A 91 -9.53 -17.55 8.81
C VAL A 91 -8.92 -18.31 7.64
#